data_AF-A0A1V6FNH2-F1
#
_entry.id   AF-A0A1V6FNH2-F1
#
_cell.length_a   1.000
_cell.length_b   1.000
_cell.length_c   1.000
_cell.angle_alpha   90.00
_cell.angle_beta   90.00
_cell.angle_gamma   90.00
#
_symmetry.space_group_name_H-M   'P 1'
#
loop_
_entity.id
_entity.type
_entity.pdbx_description
1 polymer ?
#
loop_
_entity_poly.entity_id
_entity_poly.type
_entity_poly.pdbx_seq_one_letter_code
_entity_poly.pdbx_strand_id
1 'polypeptide(L)'
;MYDPDSRMLRGFLDGLAAHLAPQGEGWLVLSDLAEHLDLRPREQLLGWIESAGLAVRGRLDVRPRHPKAGDASDPLHAARAAEITSLWRLGHRQQS
;
A
#
# COMPACT_ATOMS: atom_id res chain seq x y z
N MET A 1 3.46 7.78 -8.41
CA MET A 1 4.75 7.17 -8.81
C MET A 1 4.41 5.81 -9.40
N TYR A 2 4.97 5.45 -10.57
CA TYR A 2 4.77 4.13 -11.17
C TYR A 2 5.96 3.24 -10.77
N ASP A 3 5.69 2.10 -10.13
CA ASP A 3 6.68 1.12 -9.64
C ASP A 3 6.56 -0.18 -10.45
N PRO A 4 7.20 -0.27 -11.63
CA PRO A 4 7.14 -1.47 -12.47
C PRO A 4 7.66 -2.68 -11.70
N ASP A 5 6.94 -3.78 -11.82
CA ASP A 5 7.16 -5.01 -11.06
C ASP A 5 7.12 -4.85 -9.54
N SER A 6 6.65 -3.75 -8.94
CA SER A 6 6.68 -3.52 -7.48
C SER A 6 8.08 -3.61 -6.84
N ARG A 7 9.15 -3.17 -7.53
CA ARG A 7 10.54 -3.28 -7.01
C ARG A 7 10.78 -2.39 -5.80
N MET A 8 10.32 -1.14 -5.85
CA MET A 8 10.50 -0.21 -4.74
C MET A 8 9.71 -0.67 -3.52
N LEU A 9 8.49 -1.15 -3.73
CA LEU A 9 7.66 -1.73 -2.68
C LEU A 9 8.33 -2.93 -2.02
N ARG A 10 8.82 -3.90 -2.79
CA ARG A 10 9.52 -5.07 -2.23
C ARG A 10 10.78 -4.66 -1.46
N GLY A 11 11.61 -3.80 -2.05
CA GLY A 11 12.83 -3.31 -1.38
C GLY A 11 12.54 -2.60 -0.05
N PHE A 12 11.46 -1.82 0.01
CA PHE A 12 11.00 -1.22 1.27
C PHE A 12 10.61 -2.30 2.29
N LEU A 13 9.78 -3.27 1.91
CA LEU A 13 9.31 -4.32 2.83
C LEU A 13 10.48 -5.18 3.34
N ASP A 14 11.35 -5.64 2.44
CA ASP A 14 12.49 -6.50 2.76
C ASP A 14 13.49 -5.81 3.70
N GLY A 15 13.65 -4.48 3.56
CA GLY A 15 14.54 -3.69 4.42
C GLY A 15 13.90 -3.24 5.73
N LEU A 16 12.57 -3.11 5.79
CA LEU A 16 11.90 -2.43 6.91
C LEU A 16 12.13 -3.15 8.24
N ALA A 17 12.01 -4.48 8.29
CA ALA A 17 12.16 -5.23 9.53
C ALA A 17 13.51 -4.98 10.22
N ALA A 18 14.60 -4.83 9.47
CA ALA A 18 15.94 -4.56 10.03
C ALA A 18 16.09 -3.15 10.63
N HIS A 19 15.21 -2.21 10.29
CA HIS A 19 15.29 -0.81 10.70
C HIS A 19 14.27 -0.43 11.78
N LEU A 20 13.38 -1.35 12.17
CA LEU A 20 12.41 -1.10 13.22
C LEU A 20 13.07 -1.16 14.59
N ALA A 21 12.78 -0.16 15.43
CA ALA A 21 13.03 -0.24 16.86
C ALA A 21 12.11 -1.30 17.50
N PRO A 22 12.39 -1.80 18.72
CA PRO A 22 11.46 -2.63 19.46
C PRO A 22 10.10 -1.93 19.59
N GLN A 23 9.03 -2.61 19.17
CA GLN A 23 7.65 -2.07 19.11
C GLN A 23 7.48 -0.88 18.14
N GLY A 24 8.48 -0.60 17.30
CA GLY A 24 8.42 0.42 16.27
C GLY A 24 7.50 0.03 15.12
N GLU A 25 7.08 1.05 14.36
CA GLU A 25 6.23 0.89 13.19
C GLU A 25 6.85 1.55 11.96
N GLY A 26 6.67 0.88 10.81
CA GLY A 26 6.91 1.44 9.50
C GLY A 26 5.60 1.72 8.82
N TRP A 27 5.52 2.85 8.12
CA TRP A 27 4.30 3.35 7.51
C TRP A 27 4.41 3.32 6.00
N LEU A 28 3.46 2.66 5.35
CA LEU A 28 3.41 2.47 3.92
C LEU A 28 2.12 3.07 3.38
N VAL A 29 2.22 4.08 2.52
CA VAL A 29 1.06 4.69 1.85
C VAL A 29 0.95 4.12 0.45
N LEU A 30 -0.18 3.49 0.14
CA LEU A 30 -0.44 2.86 -1.16
C LEU A 30 -1.83 3.23 -1.67
N SER A 31 -1.91 3.47 -2.98
CA SER A 31 -3.17 3.56 -3.71
C SER A 31 -3.62 2.16 -4.15
N ASP A 32 -4.93 1.90 -4.08
CA ASP A 32 -5.57 0.67 -4.57
C ASP A 32 -5.64 0.60 -6.11
N LEU A 33 -5.15 1.62 -6.82
CA LEU A 33 -5.12 1.64 -8.29
C LEU A 33 -4.44 0.40 -8.90
N ALA A 34 -3.39 -0.12 -8.27
CA ALA A 34 -2.73 -1.33 -8.75
C ALA A 34 -3.58 -2.60 -8.58
N GLU A 35 -4.52 -2.60 -7.61
CA GLU A 35 -5.51 -3.67 -7.43
C GLU A 35 -6.59 -3.56 -8.52
N HIS A 36 -7.08 -2.35 -8.81
CA HIS A 36 -8.07 -2.10 -9.88
C HIS A 36 -7.56 -2.38 -11.30
N LEU A 37 -6.24 -2.34 -11.49
CA LEU A 37 -5.59 -2.63 -12.78
C LEU A 37 -5.12 -4.09 -12.89
N ASP A 38 -5.48 -4.97 -11.95
CA ASP A 38 -5.06 -6.38 -11.87
C ASP A 38 -3.53 -6.58 -11.85
N LEU A 39 -2.77 -5.54 -11.50
CA LEU A 39 -1.29 -5.58 -11.50
C LEU A 39 -0.74 -6.24 -10.23
N ARG A 40 -1.46 -6.14 -9.12
CA ARG A 40 -1.09 -6.74 -7.84
C ARG A 40 -2.34 -6.93 -6.99
N PRO A 41 -2.83 -8.17 -6.78
CA PRO A 41 -3.94 -8.40 -5.87
C PRO A 41 -3.52 -8.12 -4.42
N ARG A 42 -4.48 -7.75 -3.58
CA ARG A 42 -4.25 -7.46 -2.16
C ARG A 42 -3.55 -8.62 -1.44
N GLU A 43 -3.93 -9.86 -1.74
CA GLU A 43 -3.33 -11.05 -1.15
C GLU A 43 -1.82 -11.15 -1.40
N GLN A 44 -1.37 -10.71 -2.58
CA GLN A 44 0.05 -10.70 -2.91
C GLN A 44 0.82 -9.66 -2.09
N LEU A 45 0.24 -8.48 -1.85
CA LEU A 45 0.82 -7.49 -0.93
C LEU A 45 0.93 -8.05 0.49
N LEU A 46 -0.12 -8.70 0.99
CA LEU A 46 -0.12 -9.30 2.33
C LEU A 46 0.94 -10.41 2.44
N GLY A 47 1.05 -11.27 1.42
CA GLY A 47 2.08 -12.31 1.37
C GLY A 47 3.51 -11.75 1.39
N TRP A 48 3.78 -10.64 0.71
CA TRP A 48 5.08 -9.97 0.79
C TRP A 48 5.36 -9.38 2.17
N ILE A 49 4.37 -8.75 2.80
CA ILE A 49 4.49 -8.23 4.17
C ILE A 49 4.87 -9.36 5.14
N GLU A 50 4.15 -10.48 5.09
CA GLU A 50 4.43 -11.63 5.95
C GLU A 50 5.81 -12.26 5.70
N SER A 51 6.18 -12.39 4.42
CA SER A 51 7.48 -12.94 4.01
C SER A 51 8.65 -12.07 4.48
N ALA A 52 8.45 -10.75 4.58
CA ALA A 52 9.42 -9.81 5.13
C ALA A 52 9.50 -9.86 6.68
N GLY A 53 8.79 -10.77 7.34
CA GLY A 53 8.75 -10.86 8.81
C GLY A 53 7.97 -9.73 9.48
N LEU A 54 7.10 -9.06 8.72
CA LEU A 54 6.26 -7.97 9.18
C LEU A 54 4.82 -8.44 9.40
N ALA A 55 4.06 -7.65 10.13
CA ALA A 55 2.62 -7.81 10.35
C ALA A 55 1.91 -6.46 10.22
N VAL A 56 0.69 -6.47 9.70
CA VAL A 56 -0.17 -5.28 9.64
C VAL A 56 -0.67 -4.96 11.05
N ARG A 57 -0.29 -3.80 11.59
CA ARG A 57 -0.73 -3.25 12.88
C ARG A 57 -1.97 -2.38 12.78
N GLY A 58 -2.23 -1.85 11.59
CA GLY A 58 -3.44 -1.10 11.30
C GLY A 58 -3.48 -0.65 9.84
N ARG A 59 -4.67 -0.28 9.39
CA ARG A 59 -4.89 0.34 8.08
C ARG A 59 -5.82 1.52 8.25
N LEU A 60 -5.45 2.67 7.69
CA LEU A 60 -6.30 3.85 7.61
C LEU A 60 -6.53 4.18 6.14
N ASP A 61 -7.80 4.27 5.75
CA ASP A 61 -8.20 4.51 4.37
C ASP A 61 -8.63 5.98 4.22
N VAL A 62 -8.10 6.68 3.22
CA VAL A 62 -8.45 8.06 2.90
C VAL A 62 -8.99 8.11 1.48
N ARG A 63 -10.17 8.71 1.32
CA ARG A 63 -10.72 9.05 -0.01
C ARG A 63 -10.13 10.38 -0.49
N PRO A 64 -9.66 10.48 -1.75
CA PRO A 64 -9.09 11.70 -2.29
C PRO A 64 -10.14 12.81 -2.28
N ARG A 65 -9.76 13.99 -1.75
CA ARG A 65 -10.60 15.20 -1.75
C ARG A 65 -10.18 16.17 -2.87
N HIS A 66 -9.64 15.67 -3.98
CA HIS A 66 -9.10 16.55 -5.01
C HIS A 66 -10.18 17.06 -6.00
N PRO A 67 -10.22 18.37 -6.30
CA PRO A 67 -11.19 18.98 -7.22
C PRO A 67 -10.94 18.68 -8.71
N LYS A 68 -9.89 17.90 -9.07
CA LYS A 68 -9.70 17.35 -10.42
C LYS A 68 -10.52 16.08 -10.69
N ALA A 69 -11.25 15.58 -9.70
CA ALA A 69 -12.17 14.45 -9.81
C ALA A 69 -13.57 14.85 -10.33
N GLY A 70 -13.67 15.93 -11.12
CA GLY A 70 -14.93 16.44 -11.66
C GLY A 70 -14.86 16.77 -13.16
N ASP A 71 -13.85 16.27 -13.87
CA ASP A 71 -13.72 16.47 -15.32
C ASP A 71 -14.25 15.24 -16.06
N ALA A 72 -15.50 15.33 -16.52
CA ALA A 72 -16.26 14.26 -17.18
C ALA A 72 -15.63 13.75 -18.49
N SER A 73 -14.54 14.37 -18.95
CA SER A 73 -13.82 14.01 -20.16
C SER A 73 -12.68 13.00 -19.93
N ASP A 74 -12.39 12.61 -18.68
CA ASP A 74 -11.33 11.65 -18.36
C ASP A 74 -11.84 10.19 -18.35
N PRO A 75 -11.32 9.29 -19.22
CA PRO A 75 -11.72 7.88 -19.22
C PRO A 75 -11.38 7.14 -17.91
N LEU A 76 -10.55 7.70 -17.03
CA LEU A 76 -10.23 7.17 -15.70
C LEU A 76 -11.06 7.80 -14.57
N HIS A 77 -12.08 8.61 -14.86
CA HIS A 77 -12.85 9.31 -13.83
C HIS A 77 -13.47 8.37 -12.79
N ALA A 78 -13.98 7.21 -13.20
CA ALA A 78 -14.51 6.21 -12.27
C ALA A 78 -13.41 5.63 -11.36
N ALA A 79 -12.23 5.33 -11.92
CA ALA A 79 -11.09 4.80 -11.18
C ALA A 79 -10.50 5.85 -10.20
N ARG A 80 -10.43 7.12 -10.59
CA ARG A 80 -9.95 8.21 -9.70
C ARG A 80 -10.95 8.62 -8.63
N ALA A 81 -12.24 8.48 -8.88
CA ALA A 81 -13.27 8.70 -7.85
C ALA A 81 -13.31 7.56 -6.83
N ALA A 82 -12.93 6.35 -7.23
CA ALA A 82 -12.85 5.17 -6.39
C ALA A 82 -11.47 4.96 -5.74
N GLU A 83 -10.45 5.70 -6.16
CA GLU A 83 -9.08 5.55 -5.65
C GLU A 83 -9.05 5.70 -4.13
N ILE A 84 -8.75 4.62 -3.42
CA ILE A 84 -8.53 4.65 -1.98
C ILE A 84 -7.02 4.66 -1.77
N THR A 85 -6.55 5.73 -1.13
CA THR A 85 -5.19 5.75 -0.60
C THR A 85 -5.22 5.24 0.83
N SER A 86 -4.58 4.11 1.07
CA SER A 86 -4.46 3.47 2.37
C SER A 86 -3.09 3.74 2.99
N LEU A 87 -3.07 4.15 4.25
CA LEU A 87 -1.91 4.09 5.13
C LEU A 87 -1.90 2.73 5.84
N TRP A 88 -0.87 1.94 5.59
CA TRP A 88 -0.60 0.66 6.24
C TRP A 88 0.44 0.87 7.33
N ARG A 89 0.08 0.54 8.57
CA ARG A 89 1.00 0.51 9.71
C ARG A 89 1.55 -0.90 9.82
N LEU A 90 2.86 -1.07 9.69
CA LEU A 90 3.55 -2.34 9.71
C LEU A 90 4.46 -2.40 10.94
N GLY A 91 4.58 -3.54 11.57
CA GLY A 91 5.55 -3.79 12.64
C GLY A 91 6.08 -5.20 12.56
N HIS A 92 7.05 -5.57 13.40
CA HIS A 92 7.55 -6.94 13.47
C HIS A 92 6.42 -7.94 13.69
N ARG A 93 6.44 -9.05 12.96
CA ARG A 93 5.58 -10.19 13.24
C ARG A 93 6.03 -10.81 14.56
N GLN A 94 5.16 -10.80 15.58
CA GLN A 94 5.48 -11.53 16.81
C GLN A 94 5.26 -13.01 16.53
N GLN A 95 6.36 -13.78 16.54
CA GLN A 95 6.29 -15.23 16.46
C GLN A 95 5.82 -15.71 17.84
N SER A 96 4.61 -16.26 17.89
CA SER A 96 4.07 -16.97 19.06
C SER A 96 4.63 -18.39 19.09
#